data_AF-A0A520H7E5-F1
#
_entry.id   AF-A0A520H7E5-F1
#
_cell.length_a   1.000
_cell.length_b   1.000
_cell.length_c   1.000
_cell.angle_alpha   90.00
_cell.angle_beta   90.00
_cell.angle_gamma   90.00
#
_symmetry.space_group_name_H-M   'P 1'
#
loop_
_entity.id
_entity.type
_entity.pdbx_description
1 polymer ?
#
loop_
_entity_poly.entity_id
_entity_poly.type
_entity_poly.pdbx_seq_one_letter_code
_entity_poly.pdbx_strand_id
1 'polypeptide(L)'
;TGGPDHNQQDDLSRAVHVLRLLSDTQQPKDLSNFIRDFRSRFDQQKVPLLKALDPDAGFVYGDMEPSMPGQHILENIPFPESVGENKTLGWHATQQFIFRLWIGDTLRDPWSPLQITDELVDELESQKKNPLPMPPTQALMYRSTGEHLIIESSGGVTGASLIGRFSCFTPEIHEFCQELASKELAANPEVAFADIAQQSDTHIDNINRRKSIYAYQIPLNVYPNRHAEDLLLPSELVLSLRGDELILESSRLQKRIIPRLATAYNYRNNHLPMFRLLCDLQLQGIHAGLSFSLENFFPGLPFYPRVCHGKIIFSLAKWNLKESDLEALKGGESFNGLKALERLRSKLNIPRYITIGGDDQQLIFDLGNVVEANFFIECII
;
A
#
# COMPACT_ATOMS: atom_id res chain seq x y z
N THR A 1 -5.49 29.70 1.15
CA THR A 1 -5.19 28.34 0.67
C THR A 1 -5.69 27.39 1.75
N GLY A 2 -6.58 26.45 1.43
CA GLY A 2 -7.23 25.57 2.42
C GLY A 2 -6.33 24.42 2.92
N GLY A 3 -5.02 24.65 3.02
CA GLY A 3 -4.05 23.65 3.47
C GLY A 3 -3.92 23.62 5.00
N PRO A 4 -3.24 22.59 5.54
CA PRO A 4 -2.93 22.52 6.97
C PRO A 4 -2.09 23.72 7.40
N ASP A 5 -2.30 24.19 8.64
CA ASP A 5 -1.45 25.23 9.23
C ASP A 5 -0.03 24.70 9.53
N HIS A 6 0.88 25.60 9.92
CA HIS A 6 2.29 25.24 10.15
C HIS A 6 2.45 24.16 11.23
N ASN A 7 1.72 24.27 12.34
CA ASN A 7 1.83 23.30 13.43
C ASN A 7 1.38 21.92 12.97
N GLN A 8 0.29 21.87 12.22
CA GLN A 8 -0.23 20.65 11.63
C GLN A 8 0.75 20.07 10.59
N GLN A 9 1.45 20.89 9.81
CA GLN A 9 2.49 20.42 8.88
C GLN A 9 3.67 19.77 9.62
N ASP A 10 4.09 20.32 10.76
CA ASP A 10 5.14 19.73 11.59
C ASP A 10 4.70 18.38 12.18
N ASP A 11 3.45 18.29 12.63
CA ASP A 11 2.87 17.03 13.12
C ASP A 11 2.78 15.97 12.02
N LEU A 12 2.35 16.34 10.81
CA LEU A 12 2.27 15.42 9.68
C LEU A 12 3.67 14.96 9.22
N SER A 13 4.67 15.85 9.29
CA SER A 13 6.06 15.50 9.01
C SER A 13 6.61 14.51 10.03
N ARG A 14 6.32 14.72 11.33
CA ARG A 14 6.60 13.74 12.39
C ARG A 14 5.90 12.41 12.14
N ALA A 15 4.63 12.44 11.71
CA ALA A 15 3.87 11.23 11.42
C ALA A 15 4.55 10.39 10.33
N VAL A 16 4.96 11.02 9.21
CA VAL A 16 5.69 10.35 8.12
C VAL A 16 7.02 9.79 8.62
N HIS A 17 7.73 10.54 9.45
CA HIS A 17 9.00 10.11 10.03
C HIS A 17 8.85 8.85 10.89
N VAL A 18 7.91 8.86 11.85
CA VAL A 18 7.64 7.69 12.71
C VAL A 18 7.15 6.51 11.88
N LEU A 19 6.26 6.72 10.89
CA LEU A 19 5.82 5.65 10.00
C LEU A 19 6.98 5.00 9.24
N ARG A 20 7.96 5.78 8.76
CA ARG A 20 9.17 5.25 8.11
C ARG A 20 10.00 4.34 9.04
N LEU A 21 10.00 4.63 10.34
CA LEU A 21 10.65 3.78 11.33
C LEU A 21 9.83 2.51 11.61
N LEU A 22 8.50 2.64 11.65
CA LEU A 22 7.57 1.53 11.90
C LEU A 22 7.26 0.66 10.68
N SER A 23 7.61 1.09 9.48
CA SER A 23 7.40 0.30 8.26
C SER A 23 8.65 -0.49 7.89
N ASP A 24 8.45 -1.71 7.43
CA ASP A 24 9.52 -2.54 6.89
C ASP A 24 9.62 -2.32 5.37
N THR A 25 10.85 -2.10 4.88
CA THR A 25 11.10 -2.05 3.44
C THR A 25 11.18 -3.47 2.91
N GLN A 26 10.23 -3.87 2.08
CA GLN A 26 10.34 -5.12 1.33
C GLN A 26 10.17 -4.86 -0.16
N GLN A 27 11.19 -5.27 -0.91
CA GLN A 27 11.09 -5.38 -2.36
C GLN A 27 10.01 -6.40 -2.71
N PRO A 28 9.19 -6.17 -3.74
CA PRO A 28 8.25 -7.17 -4.23
C PRO A 28 8.94 -8.53 -4.43
N LYS A 29 8.30 -9.61 -3.95
CA LYS A 29 8.84 -10.97 -4.04
C LYS A 29 9.08 -11.37 -5.49
N ASP A 30 8.15 -11.01 -6.38
CA ASP A 30 8.22 -11.28 -7.81
C ASP A 30 9.43 -10.59 -8.45
N LEU A 31 9.69 -9.34 -8.11
CA LEU A 31 10.88 -8.62 -8.59
C LEU A 31 12.17 -9.28 -8.10
N SER A 32 12.21 -9.69 -6.84
CA SER A 32 13.37 -10.35 -6.24
C SER A 32 13.64 -11.71 -6.89
N ASN A 33 12.60 -12.50 -7.15
CA ASN A 33 12.68 -13.75 -7.89
C ASN A 33 13.17 -13.52 -9.32
N PHE A 34 12.59 -12.54 -10.02
CA PHE A 34 12.98 -12.22 -11.38
C PHE A 34 14.44 -11.76 -11.48
N ILE A 35 14.94 -10.95 -10.54
CA ILE A 35 16.35 -10.51 -10.50
C ILE A 35 17.29 -11.72 -10.33
N ARG A 36 16.95 -12.64 -9.42
CA ARG A 36 17.72 -13.88 -9.21
C ARG A 36 17.79 -14.70 -10.49
N ASP A 37 16.65 -14.91 -11.15
CA ASP A 37 16.56 -15.76 -12.33
C ASP A 37 17.24 -15.08 -13.54
N PHE A 38 17.04 -13.76 -13.70
CA PHE A 38 17.74 -12.93 -14.69
C PHE A 38 19.26 -13.03 -14.54
N ARG A 39 19.78 -12.90 -13.32
CA ARG A 39 21.21 -13.06 -13.02
C ARG A 39 21.72 -14.44 -13.43
N SER A 40 20.99 -15.49 -13.08
CA SER A 40 21.42 -16.87 -13.36
C SER A 40 21.55 -17.16 -14.85
N ARG A 41 20.75 -16.51 -15.72
CA ARG A 41 20.73 -16.79 -17.16
C ARG A 41 21.51 -15.80 -18.00
N PHE A 42 21.43 -14.51 -17.66
CA PHE A 42 21.96 -13.43 -18.48
C PHE A 42 23.15 -12.71 -17.85
N ASP A 43 23.44 -12.95 -16.57
CA ASP A 43 24.56 -12.35 -15.83
C ASP A 43 24.61 -10.83 -16.02
N GLN A 44 25.70 -10.27 -16.58
CA GLN A 44 25.88 -8.83 -16.81
C GLN A 44 25.40 -8.34 -18.18
N GLN A 45 24.70 -9.18 -18.96
CA GLN A 45 24.27 -8.81 -20.31
C GLN A 45 23.15 -7.78 -20.30
N LYS A 46 23.15 -6.93 -21.34
CA LYS A 46 22.03 -6.07 -21.71
C LYS A 46 21.04 -6.88 -22.56
N VAL A 47 19.84 -7.11 -22.06
CA VAL A 47 18.82 -7.97 -22.69
C VAL A 47 17.59 -7.14 -23.04
N PRO A 48 17.09 -7.18 -24.29
CA PRO A 48 15.85 -6.48 -24.66
C PRO A 48 14.69 -6.89 -23.74
N LEU A 49 13.89 -5.91 -23.28
CA LEU A 49 12.79 -6.14 -22.34
C LEU A 49 11.83 -7.23 -22.83
N LEU A 50 11.46 -7.17 -24.11
CA LEU A 50 10.56 -8.15 -24.73
C LEU A 50 11.14 -9.58 -24.71
N LYS A 51 12.46 -9.72 -24.90
CA LYS A 51 13.13 -11.03 -24.84
C LYS A 51 13.20 -11.55 -23.40
N ALA A 52 13.46 -10.67 -22.43
CA ALA A 52 13.55 -11.06 -21.03
C ALA A 52 12.22 -11.54 -20.46
N LEU A 53 11.09 -11.02 -20.97
CA LEU A 53 9.73 -11.39 -20.58
C LEU A 53 9.07 -12.42 -21.51
N ASP A 54 9.80 -12.92 -22.50
CA ASP A 54 9.28 -13.93 -23.42
C ASP A 54 9.16 -15.28 -22.69
N PRO A 55 8.02 -15.99 -22.76
CA PRO A 55 7.85 -17.27 -22.10
C PRO A 55 8.81 -18.38 -22.58
N ASP A 56 9.24 -18.33 -23.85
CA ASP A 56 10.13 -19.34 -24.45
C ASP A 56 11.61 -18.96 -24.29
N ALA A 57 11.94 -17.68 -24.46
CA ALA A 57 13.30 -17.17 -24.51
C ALA A 57 13.77 -16.47 -23.22
N GLY A 58 12.87 -16.14 -22.30
CA GLY A 58 13.12 -15.34 -21.10
C GLY A 58 12.53 -15.96 -19.83
N PHE A 59 11.81 -15.16 -19.05
CA PHE A 59 11.17 -15.55 -17.81
C PHE A 59 9.75 -15.02 -17.72
N VAL A 60 8.87 -15.81 -17.11
CA VAL A 60 7.54 -15.36 -16.72
C VAL A 60 7.67 -14.50 -15.46
N TYR A 61 7.01 -13.33 -15.45
CA TYR A 61 7.03 -12.42 -14.30
C TYR A 61 5.74 -12.55 -13.46
N GLY A 62 5.91 -12.87 -12.19
CA GLY A 62 4.82 -13.07 -11.22
C GLY A 62 4.04 -14.37 -11.43
N ASP A 63 3.05 -14.58 -10.56
CA ASP A 63 2.14 -15.72 -10.69
C ASP A 63 1.14 -15.44 -11.82
N MET A 64 1.34 -16.11 -12.95
CA MET A 64 0.27 -16.35 -13.90
C MET A 64 -0.65 -17.38 -13.25
N GLU A 65 -1.70 -16.94 -12.55
CA GLU A 65 -2.92 -17.75 -12.66
C GLU A 65 -3.24 -17.76 -14.15
N PRO A 66 -3.27 -18.93 -14.80
CA PRO A 66 -3.53 -18.97 -16.22
C PRO A 66 -4.98 -18.55 -16.42
N SER A 67 -5.23 -17.26 -16.63
CA SER A 67 -6.41 -16.77 -17.33
C SER A 67 -6.28 -17.14 -18.81
N MET A 68 -6.05 -18.43 -19.08
CA MET A 68 -6.24 -19.00 -20.39
C MET A 68 -7.75 -19.01 -20.61
N PRO A 69 -8.28 -18.32 -21.65
CA PRO A 69 -9.65 -18.51 -22.06
C PRO A 69 -9.76 -19.97 -22.53
N GLY A 70 -10.23 -20.86 -21.65
CA GLY A 70 -10.19 -22.31 -21.88
C GLY A 70 -10.21 -23.22 -20.66
N GLN A 71 -10.25 -22.67 -19.43
CA GLN A 71 -10.32 -23.50 -18.21
C GLN A 71 -11.59 -24.38 -18.07
N HIS A 72 -12.57 -24.27 -18.98
CA HIS A 72 -13.71 -25.22 -19.05
C HIS A 72 -13.30 -26.69 -19.28
N ILE A 73 -12.08 -26.96 -19.77
CA ILE A 73 -11.60 -28.33 -20.03
C ILE A 73 -11.17 -29.04 -18.73
N LEU A 74 -10.80 -28.28 -17.69
CA LEU A 74 -10.22 -28.81 -16.44
C LEU A 74 -11.13 -28.63 -15.22
N GLU A 75 -12.35 -28.12 -15.38
CA GLU A 75 -13.32 -27.86 -14.30
C GLU A 75 -13.63 -29.09 -13.44
N ASN A 76 -13.48 -30.30 -13.99
CA ASN A 76 -13.81 -31.55 -13.32
C ASN A 76 -12.59 -32.32 -12.79
N ILE A 77 -11.39 -31.72 -12.80
CA ILE A 77 -10.20 -32.35 -12.21
C ILE A 77 -9.99 -31.75 -10.82
N PRO A 78 -10.19 -32.53 -9.74
CA PRO A 78 -9.91 -32.05 -8.40
C PRO A 78 -8.40 -31.90 -8.25
N PHE A 79 -7.90 -30.67 -8.36
CA PHE A 79 -6.57 -30.34 -7.90
C PHE A 79 -6.61 -30.33 -6.37
N PRO A 80 -5.67 -31.01 -5.68
CA PRO A 80 -5.54 -30.83 -4.25
C PRO A 80 -5.30 -29.35 -3.98
N GLU A 81 -6.22 -28.71 -3.26
CA GLU A 81 -5.94 -27.39 -2.69
C GLU A 81 -4.62 -27.51 -1.93
N SER A 82 -3.66 -26.64 -2.22
CA SER A 82 -2.47 -26.57 -1.41
C SER A 82 -2.94 -26.27 0.01
N VAL A 83 -2.72 -27.25 0.90
CA VAL A 83 -2.94 -27.06 2.34
C VAL A 83 -2.20 -25.78 2.69
N GLY A 84 -2.95 -24.73 3.06
CA GLY A 84 -2.45 -23.37 3.16
C GLY A 84 -1.10 -23.38 3.88
N GLU A 85 -0.04 -23.05 3.15
CA GLU A 85 1.30 -23.03 3.72
C GLU A 85 1.28 -22.18 4.98
N ASN A 86 1.87 -22.68 6.07
CA ASN A 86 2.09 -21.89 7.27
C ASN A 86 2.77 -20.58 6.85
N LYS A 87 2.02 -19.47 6.87
CA LYS A 87 2.58 -18.16 6.55
C LYS A 87 3.66 -17.87 7.59
N THR A 88 4.92 -17.87 7.17
CA THR A 88 6.04 -17.47 8.02
C THR A 88 5.93 -15.98 8.30
N LEU A 89 5.56 -15.62 9.52
CA LEU A 89 5.61 -14.24 9.98
C LEU A 89 7.06 -13.85 10.28
N GLY A 90 7.49 -12.73 9.73
CA GLY A 90 8.79 -12.15 10.04
C GLY A 90 8.83 -11.60 11.46
N TRP A 91 9.82 -12.02 12.25
CA TRP A 91 10.07 -11.48 13.59
C TRP A 91 11.20 -10.44 13.55
N HIS A 92 10.94 -9.31 12.89
CA HIS A 92 11.93 -8.23 12.71
C HIS A 92 11.97 -7.28 13.91
N ALA A 93 12.91 -6.34 13.90
CA ALA A 93 13.13 -5.39 14.98
C ALA A 93 11.87 -4.57 15.30
N THR A 94 11.10 -4.19 14.28
CA THR A 94 9.86 -3.44 14.43
C THR A 94 8.78 -4.23 15.18
N GLN A 95 8.56 -5.51 14.84
CA GLN A 95 7.62 -6.37 15.56
C GLN A 95 8.06 -6.57 17.00
N GLN A 96 9.36 -6.78 17.25
CA GLN A 96 9.93 -6.90 18.59
C GLN A 96 9.70 -5.64 19.43
N PHE A 97 9.94 -4.46 18.84
CA PHE A 97 9.72 -3.17 19.46
C PHE A 97 8.26 -2.99 19.87
N ILE A 98 7.32 -3.19 18.92
CA ILE A 98 5.89 -3.03 19.18
C ILE A 98 5.41 -4.05 20.22
N PHE A 99 5.88 -5.30 20.13
CA PHE A 99 5.53 -6.33 21.10
C PHE A 99 5.99 -5.94 22.52
N ARG A 100 7.23 -5.46 22.66
CA ARG A 100 7.76 -4.96 23.94
C ARG A 100 6.93 -3.79 24.47
N LEU A 101 6.58 -2.84 23.60
CA LEU A 101 5.72 -1.71 23.97
C LEU A 101 4.31 -2.17 24.41
N TRP A 102 3.78 -3.21 23.77
CA TRP A 102 2.46 -3.76 24.08
C TRP A 102 2.44 -4.48 25.43
N ILE A 103 3.39 -5.37 25.69
CA ILE A 103 3.46 -6.07 26.97
C ILE A 103 3.83 -5.12 28.12
N GLY A 104 4.67 -4.11 27.82
CA GLY A 104 5.22 -3.16 28.80
C GLY A 104 6.19 -3.80 29.79
N ASP A 105 6.98 -2.97 30.47
CA ASP A 105 7.85 -3.41 31.57
C ASP A 105 7.10 -3.51 32.91
N THR A 106 5.86 -3.01 32.96
CA THR A 106 4.97 -2.99 34.14
C THR A 106 3.56 -3.38 33.76
N LEU A 107 2.74 -3.79 34.75
CA LEU A 107 1.31 -4.04 34.57
C LEU A 107 0.62 -2.82 33.94
N ARG A 108 0.09 -3.02 32.74
CA ARG A 108 -0.60 -2.00 31.92
C ARG A 108 -2.08 -2.34 31.81
N ASP A 109 -2.92 -1.31 31.73
CA ASP A 109 -4.32 -1.50 31.31
C ASP A 109 -4.35 -2.03 29.87
N PRO A 110 -4.88 -3.25 29.61
CA PRO A 110 -4.91 -3.85 28.28
C PRO A 110 -5.52 -2.94 27.21
N TRP A 111 -6.47 -2.08 27.59
CA TRP A 111 -7.22 -1.22 26.68
C TRP A 111 -6.59 0.15 26.45
N SER A 112 -5.55 0.50 27.20
CA SER A 112 -4.88 1.79 27.04
C SER A 112 -4.25 1.90 25.63
N PRO A 113 -3.98 3.12 25.13
CA PRO A 113 -3.21 3.32 23.90
C PRO A 113 -1.73 3.00 24.07
N LEU A 114 -1.08 2.48 23.03
CA LEU A 114 0.37 2.36 22.94
C LEU A 114 0.95 3.71 22.57
N GLN A 115 1.71 4.30 23.49
CA GLN A 115 2.32 5.60 23.29
C GLN A 115 3.78 5.43 22.87
N ILE A 116 4.09 5.82 21.64
CA ILE A 116 5.46 5.95 21.15
C ILE A 116 5.94 7.33 21.58
N THR A 117 6.86 7.40 22.54
CA THR A 117 7.47 8.64 23.03
C THR A 117 8.65 9.04 22.15
N ASP A 118 9.15 10.27 22.29
CA ASP A 118 10.32 10.75 21.55
C ASP A 118 11.56 9.88 21.82
N GLU A 119 11.74 9.41 23.06
CA GLU A 119 12.87 8.54 23.42
C GLU A 119 12.81 7.18 22.69
N LEU A 120 11.60 6.67 22.45
CA LEU A 120 11.40 5.43 21.69
C LEU A 120 11.59 5.65 20.19
N VAL A 121 11.31 6.85 19.68
CA VAL A 121 11.62 7.23 18.29
C VAL A 121 13.14 7.24 18.09
N ASP A 122 13.89 7.87 19.00
CA ASP A 122 15.36 7.89 18.96
C ASP A 122 15.95 6.47 19.02
N GLU A 123 15.37 5.59 19.85
CA GLU A 123 15.76 4.18 19.92
C GLU A 123 15.57 3.50 18.55
N LEU A 124 14.40 3.66 17.92
CA LEU A 124 14.09 3.09 16.60
C LEU A 124 15.03 3.61 15.51
N GLU A 125 15.34 4.90 15.52
CA GLU A 125 16.29 5.50 14.58
C GLU A 125 17.67 4.84 14.71
N SER A 126 18.17 4.67 15.94
CA SER A 126 19.49 4.09 16.19
C SER A 126 19.62 2.63 15.71
N GLN A 127 18.50 1.91 15.63
CA GLN A 127 18.45 0.51 15.19
C GLN A 127 18.41 0.36 13.66
N LYS A 128 17.88 1.36 12.93
CA LYS A 128 17.78 1.32 11.47
C LYS A 128 19.13 1.64 10.81
N LYS A 129 19.90 0.58 10.54
CA LYS A 129 21.16 0.70 9.78
C LYS A 129 20.88 0.90 8.29
N ASN A 130 21.41 1.98 7.71
CA ASN A 130 21.34 2.31 6.28
C ASN A 130 19.92 2.24 5.67
N PRO A 131 18.97 3.08 6.14
CA PRO A 131 17.62 3.06 5.61
C PRO A 131 17.61 3.47 4.13
N LEU A 132 16.79 2.80 3.33
CA LEU A 132 16.55 3.23 1.95
C LEU A 132 16.03 4.69 1.92
N PRO A 133 16.38 5.45 0.87
CA PRO A 133 15.87 6.80 0.70
C PRO A 133 14.35 6.80 0.51
N MET A 134 13.70 7.85 1.00
CA MET A 134 12.29 8.11 0.70
C MET A 134 12.17 8.62 -0.75
N PRO A 135 11.04 8.37 -1.42
CA PRO A 135 10.73 9.05 -2.68
C PRO A 135 10.73 10.58 -2.49
N PRO A 136 11.14 11.37 -3.50
CA PRO A 136 11.19 12.83 -3.41
C PRO A 136 9.82 13.48 -3.14
N THR A 137 8.75 12.83 -3.60
CA THR A 137 7.38 13.23 -3.29
C THR A 137 6.53 12.00 -2.98
N GLN A 138 5.55 12.15 -2.09
CA GLN A 138 4.64 11.08 -1.69
C GLN A 138 3.29 11.64 -1.27
N ALA A 139 2.28 10.78 -1.19
CA ALA A 139 0.97 11.15 -0.68
C ALA A 139 0.83 10.81 0.81
N LEU A 140 0.05 11.62 1.53
CA LEU A 140 -0.37 11.38 2.90
C LEU A 140 -1.86 11.70 2.99
N MET A 141 -2.65 10.74 3.44
CA MET A 141 -4.07 10.91 3.73
C MET A 141 -4.28 10.80 5.24
N TYR A 142 -5.02 11.75 5.79
CA TYR A 142 -5.29 11.81 7.22
C TYR A 142 -6.65 12.45 7.50
N ARG A 143 -7.20 12.17 8.68
CA ARG A 143 -8.37 12.86 9.25
C ARG A 143 -7.93 13.73 10.41
N SER A 144 -8.45 14.95 10.51
CA SER A 144 -8.27 15.83 11.67
C SER A 144 -9.57 15.91 12.46
N THR A 145 -9.49 15.68 13.77
CA THR A 145 -10.61 15.89 14.71
C THR A 145 -10.49 17.21 15.46
N GLY A 146 -9.52 18.06 15.10
CA GLY A 146 -9.11 19.23 15.88
C GLY A 146 -8.13 18.88 16.99
N GLU A 147 -8.44 17.85 17.78
CA GLU A 147 -7.56 17.37 18.85
C GLU A 147 -6.52 16.36 18.37
N HIS A 148 -6.89 15.47 17.45
CA HIS A 148 -6.06 14.37 16.98
C HIS A 148 -5.90 14.37 15.46
N LEU A 149 -4.79 13.80 15.00
CA LEU A 149 -4.53 13.52 13.59
C LEU A 149 -4.51 12.01 13.40
N ILE A 150 -5.47 11.47 12.65
CA ILE A 150 -5.56 10.04 12.36
C ILE A 150 -4.95 9.81 10.99
N ILE A 151 -3.87 9.04 10.92
CA ILE A 151 -3.23 8.72 9.64
C ILE A 151 -3.96 7.55 9.00
N GLU A 152 -4.48 7.75 7.78
CA GLU A 152 -5.18 6.71 7.02
C GLU A 152 -4.22 5.95 6.12
N SER A 153 -3.38 6.69 5.39
CA SER A 153 -2.38 6.09 4.51
C SER A 153 -1.24 7.06 4.23
N SER A 154 -0.04 6.52 4.03
CA SER A 154 1.10 7.28 3.56
C SER A 154 2.00 6.43 2.67
N GLY A 155 2.76 7.11 1.80
CA GLY A 155 3.75 6.50 0.93
C GLY A 155 3.36 6.59 -0.54
N GLY A 156 3.72 5.54 -1.29
CA GLY A 156 3.73 5.55 -2.75
C GLY A 156 5.03 6.15 -3.29
N VAL A 157 5.22 6.10 -4.60
CA VAL A 157 6.49 6.52 -5.23
C VAL A 157 6.46 7.94 -5.79
N THR A 158 5.28 8.57 -5.73
CA THR A 158 5.00 9.89 -6.25
C THR A 158 3.83 10.50 -5.47
N GLY A 159 3.89 11.81 -5.23
CA GLY A 159 2.79 12.59 -4.65
C GLY A 159 1.59 12.71 -5.58
N ALA A 160 1.77 12.43 -6.87
CA ALA A 160 0.68 12.43 -7.85
C ALA A 160 -0.17 11.15 -7.83
N SER A 161 0.15 10.16 -6.98
CA SER A 161 -0.52 8.86 -6.94
C SER A 161 -2.04 8.96 -6.70
N LEU A 162 -2.47 9.77 -5.74
CA LEU A 162 -3.90 9.93 -5.43
C LEU A 162 -4.58 10.96 -6.33
N ILE A 163 -3.86 12.02 -6.70
CA ILE A 163 -4.44 13.18 -7.40
C ILE A 163 -4.37 13.07 -8.93
N GLY A 164 -3.57 12.15 -9.47
CA GLY A 164 -3.31 12.00 -10.90
C GLY A 164 -4.58 11.77 -11.71
N ARG A 165 -5.56 11.01 -11.18
CA ARG A 165 -6.88 10.81 -11.80
C ARG A 165 -7.66 12.11 -12.04
N PHE A 166 -7.40 13.15 -11.24
CA PHE A 166 -8.12 14.42 -11.35
C PHE A 166 -7.50 15.39 -12.37
N SER A 167 -6.32 15.08 -12.89
CA SER A 167 -5.67 15.86 -13.95
C SER A 167 -6.50 15.98 -15.24
N CYS A 168 -7.43 15.04 -15.47
CA CYS A 168 -8.36 15.08 -16.59
C CYS A 168 -9.46 16.14 -16.43
N PHE A 169 -9.81 16.53 -15.20
CA PHE A 169 -10.96 17.40 -14.93
C PHE A 169 -10.61 18.89 -14.90
N THR A 170 -9.41 19.25 -14.43
CA THR A 170 -8.99 20.65 -14.28
C THR A 170 -7.52 20.84 -14.68
N PRO A 171 -7.17 21.89 -15.45
CA PRO A 171 -5.79 22.24 -15.75
C PRO A 171 -4.93 22.48 -14.51
N GLU A 172 -5.48 23.08 -13.47
CA GLU A 172 -4.77 23.44 -12.25
C GLU A 172 -4.24 22.21 -11.51
N ILE A 173 -5.03 21.13 -11.43
CA ILE A 173 -4.56 19.87 -10.84
C ILE A 173 -3.49 19.23 -11.74
N HIS A 174 -3.64 19.34 -13.06
CA HIS A 174 -2.65 18.81 -13.98
C HIS A 174 -1.29 19.50 -13.83
N GLU A 175 -1.29 20.83 -13.77
CA GLU A 175 -0.10 21.65 -13.53
C GLU A 175 0.53 21.32 -12.17
N PHE A 176 -0.28 21.15 -11.12
CA PHE A 176 0.23 20.73 -9.81
C PHE A 176 0.88 19.33 -9.85
N CYS A 177 0.30 18.38 -10.58
CA CYS A 177 0.95 17.07 -10.80
C CYS A 177 2.29 17.20 -11.53
N GLN A 178 2.39 18.11 -12.53
CA GLN A 178 3.64 18.38 -13.25
C GLN A 178 4.68 19.08 -12.36
N GLU A 179 4.26 19.94 -11.43
CA GLU A 179 5.15 20.53 -10.43
C GLU A 179 5.77 19.46 -9.52
N LEU A 180 4.95 18.50 -9.05
CA LEU A 180 5.44 17.36 -8.26
C LEU A 180 6.42 16.49 -9.06
N ALA A 181 6.09 16.18 -10.32
CA ALA A 181 6.99 15.43 -11.20
C ALA A 181 8.30 16.18 -11.48
N SER A 182 8.26 17.51 -11.56
CA SER A 182 9.45 18.34 -11.73
C SER A 182 10.36 18.30 -10.51
N LYS A 183 9.80 18.25 -9.29
CA LYS A 183 10.56 18.03 -8.05
C LYS A 183 11.22 16.65 -8.02
N GLU A 184 10.51 15.61 -8.49
CA GLU A 184 11.09 14.27 -8.62
C GLU A 184 12.25 14.24 -9.63
N LEU A 185 12.11 14.89 -10.78
CA LEU A 185 13.15 15.00 -11.79
C LEU A 185 14.37 15.78 -11.29
N ALA A 186 14.15 16.91 -10.61
CA ALA A 186 15.24 17.72 -10.05
C ALA A 186 16.06 16.95 -9.00
N ALA A 187 15.42 16.05 -8.24
CA ALA A 187 16.09 15.19 -7.27
C ALA A 187 16.83 14.00 -7.91
N ASN A 188 16.55 13.66 -9.17
CA ASN A 188 17.13 12.49 -9.88
C ASN A 188 17.52 12.88 -11.33
N PRO A 189 18.51 13.77 -11.54
CA PRO A 189 18.85 14.31 -12.86
C PRO A 189 19.43 13.26 -13.85
N GLU A 190 19.90 12.12 -13.34
CA GLU A 190 20.51 11.04 -14.10
C GLU A 190 19.49 10.07 -14.73
N VAL A 191 18.22 10.14 -14.33
CA VAL A 191 17.16 9.26 -14.84
C VAL A 191 16.15 10.02 -15.70
N ALA A 192 15.39 9.28 -16.50
CA ALA A 192 14.20 9.78 -17.17
C ALA A 192 12.97 9.08 -16.60
N PHE A 193 12.01 9.87 -16.13
CA PHE A 193 10.71 9.34 -15.68
C PHE A 193 9.76 9.16 -16.86
N ALA A 194 9.02 8.05 -16.86
CA ALA A 194 8.07 7.74 -17.91
C ALA A 194 6.73 7.25 -17.34
N ASP A 195 5.62 7.84 -17.80
CA ASP A 195 4.28 7.37 -17.47
C ASP A 195 4.03 5.98 -18.07
N ILE A 196 3.56 5.03 -17.26
CA ILE A 196 3.04 3.76 -17.79
C ILE A 196 1.60 3.98 -18.26
N ALA A 197 1.38 4.07 -19.57
CA ALA A 197 0.05 4.21 -20.12
C ALA A 197 -0.52 2.82 -20.44
N GLN A 198 -1.62 2.45 -19.79
CA GLN A 198 -2.30 1.18 -20.02
C GLN A 198 -3.81 1.35 -19.90
N GLN A 199 -4.54 0.74 -20.82
CA GLN A 199 -5.97 0.55 -20.71
C GLN A 199 -6.18 -0.79 -19.99
N SER A 200 -6.66 -0.70 -18.75
CA SER A 200 -7.16 -1.85 -18.00
C SER A 200 -8.63 -2.11 -18.36
N ASP A 201 -9.23 -3.17 -17.83
CA ASP A 201 -10.64 -3.50 -18.06
C ASP A 201 -11.59 -2.30 -17.87
N THR A 202 -12.70 -2.31 -18.62
CA THR A 202 -13.67 -1.20 -18.73
C THR A 202 -14.24 -0.73 -17.39
N HIS A 203 -14.31 -1.60 -16.37
CA HIS A 203 -14.75 -1.25 -15.01
C HIS A 203 -13.67 -0.53 -14.17
N ILE A 204 -12.39 -0.71 -14.49
CA ILE A 204 -11.23 -0.17 -13.77
C ILE A 204 -10.80 1.19 -14.33
N ASP A 205 -11.20 1.50 -15.56
CA ASP A 205 -10.75 2.68 -16.31
C ASP A 205 -11.10 4.02 -15.61
N ASN A 206 -12.18 4.07 -14.81
CA ASN A 206 -12.54 5.26 -14.03
C ASN A 206 -11.50 5.66 -12.97
N ILE A 207 -10.68 4.72 -12.50
CA ILE A 207 -9.62 4.96 -11.51
C ILE A 207 -8.27 5.22 -12.21
N ASN A 208 -8.09 4.71 -13.42
CA ASN A 208 -6.83 4.77 -14.17
C ASN A 208 -6.70 5.94 -15.16
N ARG A 209 -7.82 6.56 -15.56
CA ARG A 209 -7.84 7.73 -16.45
C ARG A 209 -7.07 8.91 -15.85
N ARG A 210 -6.00 9.32 -16.52
CA ARG A 210 -5.21 10.51 -16.16
C ARG A 210 -4.59 11.15 -17.40
N LYS A 211 -4.32 12.44 -17.32
CA LYS A 211 -3.41 13.09 -18.25
C LYS A 211 -1.98 12.62 -17.99
N SER A 212 -1.19 12.83 -19.01
CA SER A 212 0.23 12.54 -19.08
C SER A 212 1.04 13.52 -18.20
N ILE A 213 1.65 13.03 -17.11
CA ILE A 213 2.31 13.87 -16.08
C ILE A 213 3.81 14.00 -16.34
N TYR A 214 4.48 12.91 -16.73
CA TYR A 214 5.94 12.89 -16.94
C TYR A 214 6.30 13.24 -18.39
N ALA A 215 7.58 13.49 -18.67
CA ALA A 215 8.04 13.85 -20.02
C ALA A 215 7.82 12.70 -21.02
N TYR A 216 8.13 11.48 -20.62
CA TYR A 216 8.02 10.29 -21.47
C TYR A 216 6.81 9.43 -21.13
N GLN A 217 6.43 8.54 -22.04
CA GLN A 217 5.37 7.56 -21.85
C GLN A 217 5.75 6.19 -22.42
N ILE A 218 5.47 5.12 -21.66
CA ILE A 218 5.56 3.73 -22.10
C ILE A 218 4.13 3.24 -22.39
N PRO A 219 3.71 3.13 -23.67
CA PRO A 219 2.37 2.68 -24.02
C PRO A 219 2.27 1.14 -24.00
N LEU A 220 1.30 0.62 -23.25
CA LEU A 220 0.97 -0.80 -23.15
C LEU A 220 -0.51 -1.02 -23.50
N ASN A 221 -0.80 -1.69 -24.62
CA ASN A 221 -2.16 -1.96 -25.09
C ASN A 221 -3.05 -0.71 -25.17
N VAL A 222 -2.47 0.44 -25.51
CA VAL A 222 -3.16 1.72 -25.68
C VAL A 222 -2.72 2.40 -26.95
N TYR A 223 -3.60 3.21 -27.51
CA TYR A 223 -3.21 4.18 -28.51
C TYR A 223 -2.57 5.40 -27.82
N PRO A 224 -1.28 5.69 -28.06
CA PRO A 224 -0.62 6.84 -27.43
C PRO A 224 -1.20 8.16 -27.97
N ASN A 225 -1.30 9.17 -27.10
CA ASN A 225 -1.75 10.53 -27.46
C ASN A 225 -0.60 11.55 -27.30
N ARG A 226 0.61 11.16 -27.70
CA ARG A 226 1.82 12.00 -27.63
C ARG A 226 2.62 11.95 -28.92
N HIS A 227 3.54 12.90 -29.08
CA HIS A 227 4.54 12.88 -30.14
C HIS A 227 5.46 11.66 -30.02
N ALA A 228 5.92 11.14 -31.16
CA ALA A 228 6.74 9.93 -31.20
C ALA A 228 8.05 10.04 -30.39
N GLU A 229 8.59 11.26 -30.26
CA GLU A 229 9.84 11.54 -29.53
C GLU A 229 9.72 11.30 -28.01
N ASP A 230 8.50 11.46 -27.48
CA ASP A 230 8.15 11.28 -26.07
C ASP A 230 7.76 9.82 -25.74
N LEU A 231 7.62 8.96 -26.76
CA LEU A 231 7.23 7.57 -26.58
C LEU A 231 8.47 6.69 -26.40
N LEU A 232 8.43 5.86 -25.36
CA LEU A 232 9.41 4.81 -25.09
C LEU A 232 8.74 3.47 -25.36
N LEU A 233 8.89 2.95 -26.58
CA LEU A 233 8.28 1.69 -26.96
C LEU A 233 8.96 0.52 -26.23
N PRO A 234 8.21 -0.52 -25.82
CA PRO A 234 8.80 -1.69 -25.16
C PRO A 234 9.96 -2.36 -25.93
N SER A 235 9.98 -2.24 -27.26
CA SER A 235 11.03 -2.77 -28.13
C SER A 235 12.37 -2.04 -28.03
N GLU A 236 12.39 -0.78 -27.60
CA GLU A 236 13.63 0.00 -27.41
C GLU A 236 14.17 -0.08 -25.98
N LEU A 237 13.43 -0.70 -25.06
CA LEU A 237 13.79 -0.85 -23.66
C LEU A 237 14.65 -2.10 -23.44
N VAL A 238 15.66 -1.95 -22.59
CA VAL A 238 16.68 -2.98 -22.33
C VAL A 238 16.87 -3.11 -20.83
N LEU A 239 16.96 -4.34 -20.35
CA LEU A 239 17.25 -4.69 -18.96
C LEU A 239 18.71 -5.08 -18.79
N SER A 240 19.29 -4.72 -17.65
CA SER A 240 20.62 -5.17 -17.21
C SER A 240 20.73 -5.13 -15.70
N LEU A 241 21.72 -5.83 -15.14
CA LEU A 241 22.01 -5.78 -13.71
C LEU A 241 23.19 -4.85 -13.42
N ARG A 242 23.06 -4.01 -12.39
CA ARG A 242 24.18 -3.30 -11.77
C ARG A 242 24.20 -3.66 -10.28
N GLY A 243 25.08 -4.59 -9.90
CA GLY A 243 25.02 -5.22 -8.58
C GLY A 243 23.71 -6.00 -8.41
N ASP A 244 22.93 -5.63 -7.39
CA ASP A 244 21.61 -6.21 -7.11
C ASP A 244 20.43 -5.46 -7.71
N GLU A 245 20.67 -4.34 -8.42
CA GLU A 245 19.61 -3.58 -9.07
C GLU A 245 19.36 -4.01 -10.52
N LEU A 246 18.08 -4.21 -10.85
CA LEU A 246 17.61 -4.31 -12.23
C LEU A 246 17.43 -2.91 -12.83
N ILE A 247 18.22 -2.62 -13.86
CA ILE A 247 18.22 -1.33 -14.55
C ILE A 247 17.47 -1.47 -15.87
N LEU A 248 16.44 -0.64 -16.03
CA LEU A 248 15.74 -0.41 -17.29
C LEU A 248 16.37 0.79 -17.99
N GLU A 249 16.84 0.63 -19.22
CA GLU A 249 17.42 1.70 -20.03
C GLU A 249 16.70 1.80 -21.38
N SER A 250 16.54 3.02 -21.92
CA SER A 250 16.16 3.20 -23.32
C SER A 250 17.42 3.19 -24.19
N SER A 251 17.45 2.31 -25.18
CA SER A 251 18.52 2.27 -26.19
C SER A 251 18.62 3.58 -26.98
N ARG A 252 17.48 4.26 -27.19
CA ARG A 252 17.39 5.53 -27.89
C ARG A 252 17.91 6.70 -27.07
N LEU A 253 17.50 6.81 -25.80
CA LEU A 253 17.90 7.92 -24.93
C LEU A 253 19.25 7.70 -24.24
N GLN A 254 19.73 6.45 -24.18
CA GLN A 254 20.90 6.04 -23.41
C GLN A 254 20.83 6.47 -21.93
N LYS A 255 19.62 6.48 -21.37
CA LYS A 255 19.34 6.85 -19.98
C LYS A 255 18.59 5.74 -19.24
N ARG A 256 18.78 5.67 -17.92
CA ARG A 256 17.95 4.86 -17.01
C ARG A 256 16.53 5.41 -17.04
N ILE A 257 15.57 4.52 -17.25
CA ILE A 257 14.15 4.84 -17.25
C ILE A 257 13.56 4.39 -15.92
N ILE A 258 12.86 5.28 -15.23
CA ILE A 258 12.04 4.96 -14.06
C ILE A 258 10.57 5.05 -14.46
N PRO A 259 9.89 3.90 -14.63
CA PRO A 259 8.47 3.89 -14.91
C PRO A 259 7.69 4.46 -13.71
N ARG A 260 6.59 5.17 -14.00
CA ARG A 260 5.72 5.76 -12.99
C ARG A 260 4.26 5.48 -13.28
N LEU A 261 3.55 5.04 -12.24
CA LEU A 261 2.11 4.87 -12.26
C LEU A 261 1.47 5.88 -11.29
N ALA A 262 1.11 7.06 -11.80
CA ALA A 262 0.49 8.14 -11.02
C ALA A 262 -1.02 7.93 -10.83
N THR A 263 -1.40 6.84 -10.17
CA THR A 263 -2.80 6.50 -9.82
C THR A 263 -2.83 5.64 -8.55
N ALA A 264 -3.97 5.66 -7.87
CA ALA A 264 -4.27 4.82 -6.71
C ALA A 264 -4.62 3.37 -7.09
N TYR A 265 -4.56 3.02 -8.37
CA TYR A 265 -4.85 1.67 -8.83
C TYR A 265 -3.86 0.65 -8.28
N ASN A 266 -4.41 -0.40 -7.67
CA ASN A 266 -3.62 -1.55 -7.26
C ASN A 266 -3.19 -2.36 -8.50
N TYR A 267 -1.96 -2.10 -8.98
CA TYR A 267 -1.40 -2.73 -10.17
C TYR A 267 -1.31 -4.26 -10.09
N ARG A 268 -1.37 -4.85 -8.89
CA ARG A 268 -1.38 -6.30 -8.69
C ARG A 268 -2.62 -6.97 -9.29
N ASN A 269 -3.73 -6.23 -9.41
CA ASN A 269 -4.96 -6.71 -10.04
C ASN A 269 -4.84 -6.83 -11.58
N ASN A 270 -3.77 -6.30 -12.18
CA ASN A 270 -3.55 -6.42 -13.61
C ASN A 270 -2.72 -7.66 -13.94
N HIS A 271 -3.16 -8.49 -14.89
CA HIS A 271 -2.47 -9.75 -15.21
C HIS A 271 -1.33 -9.62 -16.23
N LEU A 272 -1.08 -8.44 -16.81
CA LEU A 272 -0.03 -8.27 -17.82
C LEU A 272 1.37 -8.27 -17.16
N PRO A 273 2.24 -9.27 -17.42
CA PRO A 273 3.52 -9.41 -16.71
C PRO A 273 4.44 -8.19 -16.88
N MET A 274 4.48 -7.62 -18.08
CA MET A 274 5.26 -6.41 -18.36
C MET A 274 4.78 -5.21 -17.56
N PHE A 275 3.45 -5.03 -17.43
CA PHE A 275 2.90 -3.95 -16.64
C PHE A 275 3.27 -4.11 -15.15
N ARG A 276 3.14 -5.33 -14.62
CA ARG A 276 3.56 -5.65 -13.24
C ARG A 276 5.05 -5.37 -13.03
N LEU A 277 5.93 -5.86 -13.90
CA LEU A 277 7.38 -5.60 -13.80
C LEU A 277 7.70 -4.11 -13.80
N LEU A 278 7.14 -3.34 -14.74
CA LEU A 278 7.37 -1.89 -14.78
C LEU A 278 6.84 -1.19 -13.52
N CYS A 279 5.71 -1.67 -12.98
CA CYS A 279 5.18 -1.15 -11.72
C CYS A 279 6.03 -1.54 -10.51
N ASP A 280 6.64 -2.72 -10.48
CA ASP A 280 7.51 -3.13 -9.36
C ASP A 280 8.87 -2.41 -9.43
N LEU A 281 9.39 -2.16 -10.63
CA LEU A 281 10.64 -1.40 -10.83
C LEU A 281 10.59 -0.01 -10.20
N GLN A 282 9.41 0.63 -10.13
CA GLN A 282 9.27 1.96 -9.54
C GLN A 282 9.49 1.96 -8.01
N LEU A 283 9.40 0.80 -7.35
CA LEU A 283 9.57 0.59 -5.91
C LEU A 283 11.00 0.18 -5.52
N GLN A 284 11.84 -0.22 -6.49
CA GLN A 284 13.20 -0.68 -6.23
C GLN A 284 14.09 0.45 -5.70
N GLY A 285 14.86 0.17 -4.65
CA GLY A 285 15.85 1.10 -4.10
C GLY A 285 15.27 2.26 -3.27
N ILE A 286 13.96 2.26 -3.00
CA ILE A 286 13.30 3.32 -2.21
C ILE A 286 12.39 2.75 -1.11
N HIS A 287 12.19 3.51 -0.05
CA HIS A 287 11.23 3.21 1.00
C HIS A 287 9.86 3.82 0.65
N ALA A 288 9.14 3.17 -0.27
CA ALA A 288 7.86 3.68 -0.76
C ALA A 288 6.65 3.33 0.12
N GLY A 289 6.67 2.19 0.81
CA GLY A 289 5.55 1.74 1.66
C GLY A 289 5.70 2.22 3.09
N LEU A 290 4.77 3.07 3.56
CA LEU A 290 4.72 3.54 4.95
C LEU A 290 3.48 3.02 5.68
N SER A 291 2.99 1.84 5.29
CA SER A 291 1.85 1.22 5.95
C SER A 291 2.26 0.65 7.30
N PHE A 292 1.38 0.81 8.30
CA PHE A 292 1.54 0.27 9.63
C PHE A 292 0.23 -0.38 10.05
N SER A 293 0.29 -1.64 10.51
CA SER A 293 -0.89 -2.36 11.00
C SER A 293 -0.46 -3.40 12.03
N LEU A 294 -1.00 -3.29 13.25
CA LEU A 294 -0.79 -4.30 14.29
C LEU A 294 -1.32 -5.67 13.87
N GLU A 295 -2.39 -5.72 13.08
CA GLU A 295 -2.97 -6.96 12.56
C GLU A 295 -2.04 -7.66 11.56
N ASN A 296 -1.27 -6.91 10.78
CA ASN A 296 -0.27 -7.49 9.89
C ASN A 296 0.93 -8.05 10.67
N PHE A 297 1.30 -7.41 11.78
CA PHE A 297 2.41 -7.86 12.64
C PHE A 297 2.02 -9.03 13.54
N PHE A 298 0.79 -9.02 14.06
CA PHE A 298 0.29 -9.99 15.03
C PHE A 298 -1.13 -10.48 14.64
N PRO A 299 -1.26 -11.26 13.56
CA PRO A 299 -2.58 -11.63 13.04
C PRO A 299 -3.36 -12.51 14.01
N GLY A 300 -4.69 -12.37 13.99
CA GLY A 300 -5.63 -13.25 14.69
C GLY A 300 -5.88 -12.91 16.17
N LEU A 301 -5.38 -11.77 16.66
CA LEU A 301 -5.67 -11.32 18.02
C LEU A 301 -7.10 -10.77 18.13
N PRO A 302 -7.78 -10.95 19.29
CA PRO A 302 -9.15 -10.46 19.50
C PRO A 302 -9.22 -8.94 19.69
N PHE A 303 -8.09 -8.29 20.00
CA PHE A 303 -8.01 -6.87 20.24
C PHE A 303 -6.64 -6.34 19.83
N TYR A 304 -6.63 -5.15 19.24
CA TYR A 304 -5.44 -4.36 18.95
C TYR A 304 -5.60 -2.97 19.59
N PRO A 305 -4.66 -2.54 20.44
CA PRO A 305 -4.71 -1.23 21.06
C PRO A 305 -4.47 -0.12 20.02
N ARG A 306 -4.98 1.07 20.33
CA ARG A 306 -4.65 2.29 19.58
C ARG A 306 -3.14 2.54 19.66
N VAL A 307 -2.50 2.98 18.58
CA VAL A 307 -1.08 3.36 18.55
C VAL A 307 -0.94 4.84 18.26
N CYS A 308 -0.23 5.56 19.14
CA CYS A 308 -0.13 7.01 19.13
C CYS A 308 1.30 7.52 19.28
N HIS A 309 1.55 8.73 18.78
CA HIS A 309 2.69 9.57 19.12
C HIS A 309 2.20 11.01 19.33
N GLY A 310 2.27 11.52 20.55
CA GLY A 310 1.51 12.70 20.96
C GLY A 310 0.03 12.58 20.57
N LYS A 311 -0.46 13.55 19.81
CA LYS A 311 -1.84 13.58 19.26
C LYS A 311 -2.03 12.84 17.92
N ILE A 312 -0.96 12.29 17.35
CA ILE A 312 -1.00 11.56 16.09
C ILE A 312 -1.39 10.12 16.38
N ILE A 313 -2.36 9.59 15.63
CA ILE A 313 -2.85 8.22 15.74
C ILE A 313 -2.46 7.48 14.46
N PHE A 314 -1.60 6.46 14.59
CA PHE A 314 -1.17 5.60 13.48
C PHE A 314 -2.07 4.39 13.29
N SER A 315 -2.71 3.94 14.35
CA SER A 315 -3.66 2.82 14.30
C SER A 315 -4.74 3.05 15.34
N LEU A 316 -6.00 2.95 14.93
CA LEU A 316 -7.14 2.97 15.84
C LEU A 316 -7.20 1.65 16.62
N ALA A 317 -7.81 1.70 17.80
CA ALA A 317 -8.11 0.47 18.52
C ALA A 317 -9.09 -0.38 17.69
N LYS A 318 -8.82 -1.68 17.56
CA LYS A 318 -9.60 -2.61 16.75
C LYS A 318 -9.99 -3.83 17.58
N TRP A 319 -11.24 -4.27 17.45
CA TRP A 319 -11.76 -5.48 18.08
C TRP A 319 -12.12 -6.49 17.00
N ASN A 320 -11.61 -7.71 17.13
CA ASN A 320 -11.93 -8.83 16.26
C ASN A 320 -12.86 -9.77 17.05
N LEU A 321 -14.17 -9.58 16.88
CA LEU A 321 -15.19 -10.36 17.57
C LEU A 321 -15.36 -11.72 16.89
N LYS A 322 -15.27 -12.80 17.67
CA LYS A 322 -15.53 -14.16 17.16
C LYS A 322 -17.01 -14.49 17.32
N GLU A 323 -17.46 -15.53 16.63
CA GLU A 323 -18.84 -16.02 16.77
C GLU A 323 -19.24 -16.25 18.23
N SER A 324 -18.33 -16.82 19.04
CA SER A 324 -18.54 -17.03 20.49
C SER A 324 -18.79 -15.75 21.29
N ASP A 325 -18.27 -14.60 20.86
CA ASP A 325 -18.51 -13.31 21.49
C ASP A 325 -19.89 -12.75 21.12
N LEU A 326 -20.40 -13.15 19.95
CA LEU A 326 -21.66 -12.70 19.36
C LEU A 326 -22.84 -13.59 19.73
N GLU A 327 -22.61 -14.82 20.21
CA GLU A 327 -23.67 -15.72 20.67
C GLU A 327 -24.58 -15.08 21.72
N ALA A 328 -24.01 -14.25 22.60
CA ALA A 328 -24.78 -13.51 23.60
C ALA A 328 -25.74 -12.46 22.99
N LEU A 329 -25.57 -12.11 21.71
CA LEU A 329 -26.42 -11.22 20.92
C LEU A 329 -27.49 -11.99 20.11
N LYS A 330 -27.31 -13.30 19.87
CA LYS A 330 -28.24 -14.17 19.13
C LYS A 330 -29.35 -14.71 20.06
N GLY A 331 -30.28 -13.86 20.51
CA GLY A 331 -31.41 -14.29 21.36
C GLY A 331 -32.75 -14.40 20.63
N GLY A 332 -33.70 -15.14 21.21
CA GLY A 332 -35.08 -15.32 20.70
C GLY A 332 -36.05 -14.17 21.04
N GLU A 333 -37.36 -14.36 20.84
CA GLU A 333 -38.40 -13.30 20.87
C GLU A 333 -38.47 -12.42 22.14
N SER A 334 -37.93 -12.86 23.28
CA SER A 334 -37.88 -12.09 24.54
C SER A 334 -36.54 -11.38 24.82
N PHE A 335 -35.62 -11.42 23.84
CA PHE A 335 -34.26 -10.96 24.00
C PHE A 335 -34.12 -9.44 23.89
N ASN A 336 -33.43 -8.83 24.86
CA ASN A 336 -33.10 -7.41 24.81
C ASN A 336 -31.67 -7.23 24.27
N GLY A 337 -31.55 -7.11 22.94
CA GLY A 337 -30.27 -6.94 22.25
C GLY A 337 -29.45 -5.76 22.75
N LEU A 338 -30.09 -4.65 23.11
CA LEU A 338 -29.41 -3.46 23.62
C LEU A 338 -28.73 -3.71 24.97
N LYS A 339 -29.38 -4.44 25.89
CA LYS A 339 -28.76 -4.81 27.17
C LYS A 339 -27.60 -5.79 26.99
N ALA A 340 -27.71 -6.71 26.05
CA ALA A 340 -26.64 -7.65 25.74
C ALA A 340 -25.44 -6.96 25.08
N LEU A 341 -25.70 -6.03 24.15
CA LEU A 341 -24.70 -5.16 23.54
C LEU A 341 -23.97 -4.33 24.61
N GLU A 342 -24.69 -3.73 25.55
CA GLU A 342 -24.06 -2.93 26.61
C GLU A 342 -23.18 -3.79 27.53
N ARG A 343 -23.58 -5.03 27.81
CA ARG A 343 -22.73 -6.00 28.53
C ARG A 343 -21.47 -6.36 27.74
N LEU A 344 -21.60 -6.59 26.42
CA LEU A 344 -20.47 -6.86 25.54
C LEU A 344 -19.50 -5.67 25.52
N ARG A 345 -20.02 -4.45 25.34
CA ARG A 345 -19.23 -3.21 25.37
C ARG A 345 -18.49 -3.04 26.69
N SER A 346 -19.18 -3.27 27.81
CA SER A 346 -18.57 -3.18 29.14
C SER A 346 -17.47 -4.23 29.36
N LYS A 347 -17.68 -5.46 28.87
CA LYS A 347 -16.71 -6.56 28.98
C LYS A 347 -15.44 -6.31 28.15
N LEU A 348 -15.60 -5.78 26.94
CA LEU A 348 -14.52 -5.59 25.97
C LEU A 348 -14.02 -4.13 25.88
N ASN A 349 -14.51 -3.26 26.76
CA ASN A 349 -14.24 -1.82 26.75
C ASN A 349 -14.45 -1.14 25.38
N ILE A 350 -15.50 -1.55 24.66
CA ILE A 350 -15.83 -1.00 23.33
C ILE A 350 -16.46 0.39 23.51
N PRO A 351 -15.94 1.43 22.84
CA PRO A 351 -16.43 2.79 22.99
C PRO A 351 -17.85 2.96 22.43
N ARG A 352 -18.45 4.13 22.70
CA ARG A 352 -19.77 4.50 22.20
C ARG A 352 -19.79 4.66 20.68
N TYR A 353 -18.78 5.34 20.14
CA TYR A 353 -18.65 5.57 18.71
C TYR A 353 -17.67 4.55 18.14
N ILE A 354 -18.14 3.78 17.16
CA ILE A 354 -17.35 2.75 16.50
C ILE A 354 -17.52 2.82 14.99
N THR A 355 -16.61 2.16 14.30
CA THR A 355 -16.74 1.88 12.87
C THR A 355 -16.64 0.38 12.64
N ILE A 356 -17.43 -0.14 11.70
CA ILE A 356 -17.31 -1.51 11.19
C ILE A 356 -17.01 -1.49 9.70
N GLY A 357 -16.48 -2.60 9.21
CA GLY A 357 -16.06 -2.77 7.82
C GLY A 357 -14.55 -2.72 7.66
N GLY A 358 -14.11 -2.91 6.42
CA GLY A 358 -12.69 -2.94 6.04
C GLY A 358 -12.40 -1.90 4.97
N ASP A 359 -11.16 -1.40 4.99
CA ASP A 359 -10.61 -0.48 3.99
C ASP A 359 -11.57 0.67 3.65
N ASP A 360 -12.05 0.71 2.40
CA ASP A 360 -12.83 1.81 1.82
C ASP A 360 -14.34 1.74 2.15
N GLN A 361 -14.80 0.68 2.83
CA GLN A 361 -16.22 0.46 3.14
C GLN A 361 -16.44 0.44 4.65
N GLN A 362 -16.62 1.62 5.23
CA GLN A 362 -16.84 1.78 6.67
C GLN A 362 -18.22 2.34 6.98
N LEU A 363 -18.88 1.73 7.97
CA LEU A 363 -20.10 2.26 8.58
C LEU A 363 -19.79 2.75 9.99
N ILE A 364 -20.28 3.95 10.32
CA ILE A 364 -20.08 4.59 11.62
C ILE A 364 -21.36 4.42 12.44
N PHE A 365 -21.20 4.06 13.72
CA PHE A 365 -22.32 3.85 14.63
C PHE A 365 -22.12 4.62 15.94
N ASP A 366 -23.18 5.27 16.41
CA ASP A 366 -23.37 5.68 17.80
C ASP A 366 -24.15 4.59 18.55
N LEU A 367 -23.45 3.75 19.31
CA LEU A 367 -24.07 2.68 20.12
C LEU A 367 -24.89 3.20 21.31
N GLY A 368 -24.86 4.51 21.59
CA GLY A 368 -25.77 5.17 22.54
C GLY A 368 -27.12 5.54 21.91
N ASN A 369 -27.23 5.56 20.58
CA ASN A 369 -28.48 5.75 19.87
C ASN A 369 -29.17 4.39 19.67
N VAL A 370 -30.41 4.26 20.14
CA VAL A 370 -31.18 3.01 20.09
C VAL A 370 -31.35 2.46 18.67
N VAL A 371 -31.59 3.33 17.69
CA VAL A 371 -31.82 2.91 16.29
C VAL A 371 -30.52 2.39 15.69
N GLU A 372 -29.43 3.12 15.85
CA GLU A 372 -28.11 2.73 15.34
C GLU A 372 -27.57 1.48 16.05
N ALA A 373 -27.76 1.37 17.36
CA ALA A 373 -27.35 0.20 18.12
C ALA A 373 -28.10 -1.08 17.67
N ASN A 374 -29.39 -0.99 17.38
CA ASN A 374 -30.15 -2.12 16.81
C ASN A 374 -29.65 -2.45 15.39
N PHE A 375 -29.44 -1.45 14.54
CA PHE A 375 -28.91 -1.67 13.20
C PHE A 375 -27.49 -2.29 13.21
N PHE A 376 -26.66 -1.89 14.18
CA PHE A 376 -25.35 -2.51 14.41
C PHE A 376 -25.47 -3.99 14.74
N ILE A 377 -26.40 -4.36 15.63
CA ILE A 377 -26.66 -5.76 16.00
C ILE A 377 -27.07 -6.57 14.77
N GLU A 378 -27.96 -6.03 13.93
CA GLU A 378 -28.39 -6.68 12.67
C GLU A 378 -27.25 -6.85 11.66
N CYS A 379 -26.23 -6.00 11.70
CA CYS A 379 -25.08 -6.08 10.79
C CYS A 379 -24.06 -7.15 11.19
N ILE A 380 -24.03 -7.58 12.46
CA ILE A 380 -22.99 -8.47 13.00
C ILE A 380 -23.50 -9.86 13.39
N ILE A 381 -24.82 -10.06 13.41
CA ILE A 381 -25.49 -11.36 13.59
C ILE A 381 -25.88 -11.88 12.22
#